data_AF-A0A1E3RFZ6-F1
#
_entry.id   AF-A0A1E3RFZ6-F1
#
_cell.length_a   1.000
_cell.length_b   1.000
_cell.length_c   1.000
_cell.angle_alpha   90.00
_cell.angle_beta   90.00
_cell.angle_gamma   90.00
#
_symmetry.space_group_name_H-M   'P 1'
#
loop_
_entity.id
_entity.type
_entity.pdbx_description
1 polymer ?
#
loop_
_entity_poly.entity_id
_entity_poly.type
_entity_poly.pdbx_seq_one_letter_code
_entity_poly.pdbx_strand_id
1 'polypeptide(L)'
;MMLFGQDDDLSEAIAAACRQHGIETSLGDAACGGPSRASPETGDTPTRSAAFIVAADAAESLFGKPLSPSSRRRLRACENTICDEAVTAADTQGVRRVLVVCDARPLSFGQRLRVERWARDLAHRIGYESRINGLTEVTTSYAVVETQAEVAELAGAVVNWHRGGHPADKSVAPDSHSPPLPRLGLRSGEQAPALAGTR
;
A
#
# COMPACT_ATOMS: atom_id res chain seq x y z
N MET A 1 4.16 0.04 12.62
CA MET A 1 3.82 -0.16 11.20
C MET A 1 3.77 -1.65 10.92
N MET A 2 2.78 -2.10 10.14
CA MET A 2 2.68 -3.49 9.72
C MET A 2 3.11 -3.65 8.27
N LEU A 3 3.91 -4.67 7.99
CA LEU A 3 4.34 -5.04 6.64
C LEU A 3 3.75 -6.40 6.31
N PHE A 4 2.96 -6.47 5.25
CA PHE A 4 2.34 -7.69 4.75
C PHE A 4 2.97 -8.02 3.40
N GLY A 5 3.80 -9.05 3.34
CA GLY A 5 4.48 -9.46 2.12
C GLY A 5 5.50 -10.56 2.42
N GLN A 6 6.05 -11.16 1.38
CA GLN A 6 7.19 -12.08 1.57
C GLN A 6 8.42 -11.29 2.02
N ASP A 7 9.29 -11.98 2.77
CA ASP A 7 10.59 -11.44 3.18
C ASP A 7 11.51 -11.39 1.94
N ASP A 8 11.49 -10.23 1.28
CA ASP A 8 12.31 -9.89 0.13
C ASP A 8 13.12 -8.60 0.38
N ASP A 9 14.03 -8.28 -0.54
CA ASP A 9 14.92 -7.11 -0.42
C ASP A 9 14.16 -5.77 -0.35
N LEU A 10 12.97 -5.68 -0.95
CA LEU A 10 12.10 -4.51 -0.88
C LEU A 10 11.47 -4.35 0.52
N SER A 11 10.91 -5.44 1.05
CA SER A 11 10.34 -5.47 2.39
C SER A 11 11.41 -5.21 3.46
N GLU A 12 12.62 -5.75 3.29
CA GLU A 12 13.76 -5.52 4.16
C GLU A 12 14.20 -4.06 4.11
N ALA A 13 14.30 -3.46 2.92
CA ALA A 13 14.67 -2.06 2.76
C ALA A 13 13.66 -1.11 3.43
N ILE A 14 12.35 -1.35 3.22
CA ILE A 14 11.29 -0.59 3.89
C ILE A 14 11.37 -0.76 5.41
N ALA A 15 11.56 -1.99 5.89
CA ALA A 15 11.66 -2.28 7.31
C ALA A 15 12.90 -1.60 7.94
N ALA A 16 14.04 -1.64 7.26
CA ALA A 16 15.28 -1.01 7.69
C ALA A 16 15.11 0.52 7.78
N ALA A 17 14.53 1.16 6.77
CA ALA A 17 14.25 2.59 6.79
C ALA A 17 13.30 2.97 7.94
N CYS A 18 12.24 2.19 8.17
CA CYS A 18 11.33 2.41 9.29
C CYS A 18 12.06 2.33 10.64
N ARG A 19 12.88 1.29 10.86
CA ARG A 19 13.65 1.12 12.10
C ARG A 19 14.64 2.26 12.33
N GLN A 20 15.34 2.72 11.28
CA GLN A 20 16.25 3.86 11.37
C GLN A 20 15.54 5.15 11.83
N HIS A 21 14.23 5.24 11.61
CA HIS A 21 13.40 6.39 11.96
C HIS A 21 12.52 6.17 13.19
N GLY A 22 12.80 5.13 13.99
CA GLY A 22 12.08 4.82 15.23
C GLY A 22 10.65 4.29 15.01
N ILE A 23 10.32 3.85 13.79
CA ILE A 23 9.04 3.23 13.47
C ILE A 23 9.18 1.74 13.69
N GLU A 24 8.49 1.21 14.70
CA GLU A 24 8.41 -0.23 14.93
C GLU A 24 7.76 -0.93 13.74
N THR A 25 8.37 -2.01 13.26
CA THR A 25 7.82 -2.82 12.18
C THR A 25 7.48 -4.21 12.69
N SER A 26 6.27 -4.67 12.39
CA SER A 26 5.86 -6.06 12.55
C SER A 26 5.56 -6.65 11.18
N LEU A 27 6.20 -7.77 10.86
CA LEU A 27 5.83 -8.56 9.69
C LEU A 27 4.53 -9.30 10.01
N GLY A 28 3.48 -8.99 9.25
CA GLY A 28 2.27 -9.78 9.21
C GLY A 28 2.51 -11.01 8.35
N ASP A 29 1.94 -12.14 8.76
CA ASP A 29 2.02 -13.38 8.00
C ASP A 29 1.13 -13.27 6.76
N ALA A 30 1.66 -12.71 5.67
CA ALA A 30 0.96 -12.62 4.40
C ALA A 30 1.25 -13.86 3.55
N ALA A 31 0.66 -14.98 3.95
CA ALA A 31 0.67 -16.20 3.16
C ALA A 31 -0.65 -16.98 3.33
N CYS A 32 -1.81 -16.33 3.16
CA CYS A 32 -3.12 -17.01 3.29
C CYS A 32 -3.24 -17.83 4.61
N GLY A 33 -3.23 -17.18 5.78
CA GLY A 33 -3.45 -17.84 7.07
C GLY A 33 -3.91 -16.85 8.13
N GLY A 34 -5.13 -17.03 8.65
CA GLY A 34 -5.91 -15.98 9.33
C GLY A 34 -5.40 -15.49 10.70
N PRO A 35 -5.93 -14.36 11.19
CA PRO A 35 -5.36 -13.65 12.33
C PRO A 35 -5.81 -14.21 13.69
N SER A 36 -4.85 -14.21 14.63
CA SER A 36 -5.07 -14.38 16.06
C SER A 36 -5.60 -13.09 16.69
N ARG A 37 -6.63 -13.22 17.53
CA ARG A 37 -7.32 -12.12 18.23
C ARG A 37 -6.43 -11.53 19.32
N ALA A 38 -6.14 -10.23 19.22
CA ALA A 38 -5.68 -9.42 20.34
C ALA A 38 -6.67 -8.27 20.61
N SER A 39 -6.90 -8.02 21.91
CA SER A 39 -7.91 -7.13 22.50
C SER A 39 -7.60 -5.64 22.31
N PRO A 40 -8.59 -4.72 22.38
CA PRO A 40 -8.35 -3.30 22.22
C PRO A 40 -7.97 -2.65 23.56
N GLU A 41 -6.87 -1.88 23.56
CA GLU A 41 -6.59 -0.90 24.62
C GLU A 41 -6.82 0.51 24.08
N THR A 42 -7.60 1.28 24.84
CA THR A 42 -7.99 2.67 24.57
C THR A 42 -6.90 3.60 25.09
N GLY A 43 -6.23 4.27 24.18
CA GLY A 43 -5.36 5.44 24.40
C GLY A 43 -5.31 6.23 23.10
N ASP A 44 -4.78 7.44 23.12
CA ASP A 44 -4.53 8.23 21.91
C ASP A 44 -3.42 7.53 21.10
N THR A 45 -3.81 6.47 20.39
CA THR A 45 -2.87 5.52 19.80
C THR A 45 -2.24 6.14 18.56
N PRO A 46 -0.91 6.02 18.38
CA PRO A 46 -0.26 6.46 17.16
C PRO A 46 -0.98 5.84 15.95
N THR A 47 -1.25 6.66 14.92
CA THR A 47 -1.94 6.19 13.71
C THR A 47 -1.23 4.96 13.16
N ARG A 48 -1.92 3.81 13.17
CA ARG A 48 -1.35 2.56 12.68
C ARG A 48 -1.45 2.52 11.16
N SER A 49 -0.33 2.19 10.52
CA SER A 49 -0.23 2.03 9.06
C SER A 49 0.09 0.58 8.70
N ALA A 50 -0.47 0.12 7.58
CA ALA A 50 -0.16 -1.16 6.97
C ALA A 50 0.34 -0.97 5.53
N ALA A 51 1.44 -1.64 5.17
CA ALA A 51 1.88 -1.75 3.78
C ALA A 51 1.77 -3.20 3.30
N PHE A 52 1.10 -3.39 2.16
CA PHE A 52 0.95 -4.66 1.46
C PHE A 52 1.92 -4.70 0.28
N ILE A 53 2.92 -5.57 0.34
CA ILE A 53 4.03 -5.65 -0.60
C ILE A 53 3.83 -6.88 -1.48
N VAL A 54 3.66 -6.64 -2.78
CA VAL A 54 3.71 -7.68 -3.81
C VAL A 54 5.15 -7.80 -4.29
N ALA A 55 5.83 -8.83 -3.80
CA ALA A 55 7.22 -9.16 -4.11
C ALA A 55 7.47 -9.38 -5.61
N ALA A 56 8.74 -9.26 -6.02
CA ALA A 56 9.14 -9.33 -7.44
C ALA A 56 8.69 -10.64 -8.11
N ASP A 57 8.86 -11.77 -7.44
CA ASP A 57 8.50 -13.10 -7.93
C ASP A 57 6.97 -13.27 -8.04
N ALA A 58 6.22 -12.76 -7.06
CA ALA A 58 4.77 -12.73 -7.07
C ALA A 58 4.26 -11.85 -8.22
N ALA A 59 4.83 -10.67 -8.41
CA ALA A 59 4.51 -9.76 -9.51
C ALA A 59 4.84 -10.39 -10.87
N GLU A 60 6.01 -11.01 -11.03
CA GLU A 60 6.36 -11.74 -12.24
C GLU A 60 5.37 -12.90 -12.50
N SER A 61 4.99 -13.63 -11.46
CA SER A 61 4.06 -14.74 -11.57
C SER A 61 2.64 -14.31 -11.96
N LEU A 62 2.21 -13.13 -11.52
CA LEU A 62 0.88 -12.56 -11.77
C LEU A 62 0.79 -11.83 -13.13
N PHE A 63 1.86 -11.11 -13.51
CA PHE A 63 1.85 -10.17 -14.64
C PHE A 63 2.84 -10.53 -15.76
N GLY A 64 3.86 -11.33 -15.48
CA GLY A 64 4.96 -11.72 -16.38
C GLY A 64 4.53 -12.52 -17.60
N LYS A 65 3.32 -13.07 -17.61
CA LYS A 65 2.74 -13.78 -18.76
C LYS A 65 1.54 -13.02 -19.35
N PRO A 66 1.19 -13.27 -20.62
CA PRO A 66 -0.08 -12.82 -21.18
C PRO A 66 -1.25 -13.25 -20.30
N LEU A 67 -2.32 -12.45 -20.29
CA LEU A 67 -3.50 -12.70 -19.44
C LEU A 67 -4.22 -13.98 -19.89
N SER A 68 -3.98 -15.09 -19.19
CA SER A 68 -4.73 -16.33 -19.29
C SER A 68 -5.88 -16.34 -18.27
N PRO A 69 -6.88 -17.23 -18.41
CA PRO A 69 -7.91 -17.41 -17.39
C PRO A 69 -7.34 -17.74 -16.00
N SER A 70 -6.27 -18.52 -15.94
CA SER A 70 -5.60 -18.88 -14.69
C SER A 70 -4.88 -17.69 -14.06
N SER A 71 -4.19 -16.85 -14.83
CA SER A 71 -3.55 -15.65 -14.28
C SER A 71 -4.57 -14.62 -13.81
N ARG A 72 -5.70 -14.45 -14.52
CA ARG A 72 -6.82 -13.62 -14.06
C ARG A 72 -7.41 -14.11 -12.73
N ARG A 73 -7.61 -15.42 -12.58
CA ARG A 73 -8.09 -16.01 -11.32
C ARG A 73 -7.12 -15.74 -10.17
N ARG A 74 -5.81 -15.89 -10.40
CA ARG A 74 -4.77 -15.63 -9.40
C ARG A 74 -4.70 -14.14 -9.03
N LEU A 75 -4.81 -13.24 -10.01
CA LEU A 75 -4.89 -11.80 -9.77
C LEU A 75 -6.09 -11.45 -8.90
N ARG A 76 -7.28 -11.98 -9.21
CA ARG A 76 -8.48 -11.75 -8.40
C ARG A 76 -8.37 -12.33 -6.99
N ALA A 77 -7.76 -13.51 -6.85
CA ALA A 77 -7.51 -14.12 -5.55
C ALA A 77 -6.57 -13.24 -4.71
N CYS A 78 -5.44 -12.81 -5.28
CA CYS A 78 -4.49 -11.90 -4.62
C CYS A 78 -5.15 -10.56 -4.24
N GLU A 79 -5.93 -9.98 -5.15
CA GLU A 79 -6.69 -8.74 -4.90
C GLU A 79 -7.69 -8.91 -3.74
N ASN A 80 -8.43 -10.02 -3.71
CA ASN A 80 -9.36 -10.30 -2.61
C ASN A 80 -8.62 -10.50 -1.29
N THR A 81 -7.54 -11.28 -1.26
CA THR A 81 -6.73 -11.50 -0.06
C THR A 81 -6.21 -10.19 0.52
N ILE A 82 -5.57 -9.34 -0.30
CA ILE A 82 -5.05 -8.05 0.16
C ILE A 82 -6.19 -7.15 0.65
N CYS A 83 -7.33 -7.15 -0.04
CA CYS A 83 -8.48 -6.35 0.35
C CYS A 83 -9.06 -6.79 1.70
N ASP A 84 -9.26 -8.10 1.89
CA ASP A 84 -9.80 -8.68 3.12
C ASP A 84 -8.84 -8.45 4.30
N GLU A 85 -7.54 -8.63 4.09
CA GLU A 85 -6.52 -8.35 5.11
C GLU A 85 -6.44 -6.86 5.46
N ALA A 86 -6.53 -5.96 4.47
CA ALA A 86 -6.53 -4.52 4.72
C ALA A 86 -7.73 -4.07 5.55
N VAL A 87 -8.93 -4.55 5.22
CA VAL A 87 -10.15 -4.28 5.98
C VAL A 87 -10.06 -4.89 7.38
N THR A 88 -9.55 -6.12 7.49
CA THR A 88 -9.37 -6.79 8.79
C THR A 88 -8.36 -6.06 9.68
N ALA A 89 -7.24 -5.60 9.12
CA ALA A 89 -6.25 -4.82 9.86
C ALA A 89 -6.82 -3.46 10.30
N ALA A 90 -7.65 -2.82 9.46
CA ALA A 90 -8.31 -1.58 9.81
C ALA A 90 -9.33 -1.75 10.96
N ASP A 91 -10.11 -2.82 10.93
CA ASP A 91 -11.12 -3.16 11.94
C ASP A 91 -10.49 -3.63 13.25
N THR A 92 -9.66 -4.68 13.20
CA THR A 92 -9.16 -5.38 14.39
C THR A 92 -7.93 -4.73 15.01
N GLN A 93 -7.09 -4.09 14.19
CA GLN A 93 -5.81 -3.54 14.61
C GLN A 93 -5.80 -2.01 14.59
N GLY A 94 -6.90 -1.36 14.18
CA GLY A 94 -6.98 0.10 14.14
C GLY A 94 -6.10 0.74 13.07
N VAL A 95 -5.78 0.02 11.98
CA VAL A 95 -5.06 0.61 10.84
C VAL A 95 -5.92 1.71 10.20
N ARG A 96 -5.30 2.85 9.88
CA ARG A 96 -5.95 4.02 9.25
C ARG A 96 -5.25 4.50 7.99
N ARG A 97 -4.05 3.99 7.70
CA ARG A 97 -3.32 4.24 6.46
C ARG A 97 -2.92 2.90 5.84
N VAL A 98 -3.37 2.64 4.63
CA VAL A 98 -3.04 1.44 3.86
C VAL A 98 -2.24 1.83 2.63
N LEU A 99 -1.11 1.16 2.40
CA LEU A 99 -0.28 1.33 1.21
C LEU A 99 -0.17 0.00 0.47
N VAL A 100 -0.44 -0.01 -0.83
CA VAL A 100 -0.14 -1.15 -1.70
C VAL A 100 1.16 -0.88 -2.45
N VAL A 101 2.19 -1.67 -2.21
CA VAL A 101 3.49 -1.59 -2.88
C VAL A 101 3.63 -2.77 -3.84
N CYS A 102 4.01 -2.51 -5.08
CA CYS A 102 4.29 -3.57 -6.05
C CYS A 102 5.72 -3.47 -6.55
N ASP A 103 6.44 -4.58 -6.51
CA ASP A 103 7.74 -4.69 -7.15
C ASP A 103 7.59 -5.11 -8.61
N ALA A 104 7.79 -4.15 -9.51
CA ALA A 104 7.68 -4.33 -10.95
C ALA A 104 9.05 -4.36 -11.65
N ARG A 105 10.16 -4.45 -10.89
CA ARG A 105 11.53 -4.56 -11.44
C ARG A 105 11.68 -5.67 -12.50
N PRO A 106 11.17 -6.90 -12.31
CA PRO A 106 11.33 -7.98 -13.31
C PRO A 106 10.42 -7.83 -14.53
N LEU A 107 9.52 -6.84 -14.54
CA LEU A 107 8.49 -6.72 -15.56
C LEU A 107 8.93 -5.83 -16.73
N SER A 108 8.47 -6.17 -17.94
CA SER A 108 8.55 -5.29 -19.13
C SER A 108 7.65 -4.06 -19.00
N PHE A 109 7.90 -3.01 -19.79
CA PHE A 109 7.13 -1.77 -19.77
C PHE A 109 5.59 -1.96 -19.83
N GLY A 110 5.10 -2.79 -20.76
CA GLY A 110 3.66 -3.07 -20.87
C GLY A 110 3.09 -3.87 -19.69
N GLN A 111 3.92 -4.63 -18.98
CA GLN A 111 3.55 -5.32 -17.74
C GLN A 111 3.52 -4.35 -16.56
N ARG A 112 4.48 -3.42 -16.48
CA ARG A 112 4.52 -2.37 -15.45
C ARG A 112 3.27 -1.49 -15.47
N LEU A 113 2.82 -1.06 -16.65
CA LEU A 113 1.56 -0.32 -16.80
C LEU A 113 0.33 -1.10 -16.31
N ARG A 114 0.33 -2.43 -16.45
CA ARG A 114 -0.74 -3.30 -15.94
C ARG A 114 -0.69 -3.41 -14.42
N VAL A 115 0.49 -3.55 -13.84
CA VAL A 115 0.69 -3.56 -12.37
C VAL A 115 0.27 -2.22 -11.77
N GLU A 116 0.69 -1.10 -12.35
CA GLU A 116 0.33 0.23 -11.85
C GLU A 116 -1.19 0.44 -11.85
N ARG A 117 -1.88 0.05 -12.93
CA ARG A 117 -3.34 0.11 -12.98
C ARG A 117 -3.97 -0.80 -11.92
N TRP A 118 -3.49 -2.03 -11.79
CA TRP A 118 -4.00 -2.97 -10.80
C TRP A 118 -3.81 -2.47 -9.36
N ALA A 119 -2.64 -1.96 -9.01
CA ALA A 119 -2.34 -1.43 -7.68
C ALA A 119 -3.24 -0.22 -7.33
N ARG A 120 -3.45 0.67 -8.31
CA ARG A 120 -4.40 1.79 -8.18
C ARG A 120 -5.83 1.32 -7.93
N ASP A 121 -6.31 0.39 -8.75
CA ASP A 121 -7.67 -0.13 -8.64
C ASP A 121 -7.89 -0.88 -7.32
N LEU A 122 -6.88 -1.64 -6.86
CA LEU A 122 -6.89 -2.30 -5.55
C LEU A 122 -6.91 -1.30 -4.39
N ALA A 123 -6.09 -0.26 -4.41
CA ALA A 123 -6.13 0.78 -3.38
C ALA A 123 -7.51 1.45 -3.31
N HIS A 124 -8.10 1.78 -4.46
CA HIS A 124 -9.47 2.30 -4.52
C HIS A 124 -10.50 1.32 -3.94
N ARG A 125 -10.38 0.03 -4.27
CA ARG A 125 -11.27 -1.02 -3.75
C ARG A 125 -11.16 -1.15 -2.24
N ILE A 126 -9.95 -1.18 -1.68
CA ILE A 126 -9.74 -1.20 -0.22
C ILE A 126 -10.46 -0.01 0.43
N GLY A 127 -10.30 1.19 -0.14
CA GLY A 127 -10.93 2.39 0.41
C GLY A 127 -12.46 2.38 0.27
N TYR A 128 -13.00 1.70 -0.75
CA TYR A 128 -14.44 1.49 -0.92
C TYR A 128 -14.99 0.48 0.09
N GLU A 129 -14.37 -0.70 0.20
CA GLU A 129 -14.76 -1.75 1.14
C GLU A 129 -14.65 -1.27 2.59
N SER A 130 -13.58 -0.53 2.93
CA SER A 130 -13.44 0.07 4.26
C SER A 130 -14.61 0.99 4.60
N ARG A 131 -15.04 1.84 3.66
CA ARG A 131 -16.20 2.73 3.85
C ARG A 131 -17.52 1.97 4.01
N ILE A 132 -17.75 0.92 3.24
CA ILE A 132 -18.94 0.07 3.38
C ILE A 132 -18.99 -0.59 4.75
N ASN A 133 -17.83 -1.00 5.28
CA ASN A 133 -17.71 -1.59 6.61
C ASN A 133 -17.67 -0.56 7.75
N GLY A 134 -17.96 0.73 7.47
CA GLY A 134 -18.01 1.79 8.48
C GLY A 134 -16.65 2.36 8.90
N LEU A 135 -15.55 1.95 8.25
CA LEU A 135 -14.19 2.39 8.52
C LEU A 135 -13.83 3.64 7.68
N THR A 136 -14.56 4.73 7.90
CA THR A 136 -14.50 5.94 7.05
C THR A 136 -13.18 6.72 7.14
N GLU A 137 -12.38 6.46 8.16
CA GLU A 137 -11.08 7.11 8.41
C GLU A 137 -9.90 6.44 7.68
N VAL A 138 -10.13 5.32 6.99
CA VAL A 138 -9.08 4.61 6.27
C VAL A 138 -8.69 5.36 5.00
N THR A 139 -7.43 5.75 4.93
CA THR A 139 -6.80 6.31 3.73
C THR A 139 -5.99 5.25 2.99
N THR A 140 -6.01 5.29 1.66
CA THR A 140 -5.37 4.29 0.81
C THR A 140 -4.43 4.95 -0.19
N SER A 141 -3.22 4.42 -0.31
CA SER A 141 -2.19 4.82 -1.27
C SER A 141 -1.66 3.60 -2.02
N TYR A 142 -0.98 3.82 -3.15
CA TYR A 142 -0.24 2.77 -3.84
C TYR A 142 1.12 3.29 -4.32
N ALA A 143 2.07 2.38 -4.53
CA ALA A 143 3.39 2.64 -5.10
C ALA A 143 3.85 1.45 -5.96
N VAL A 144 4.64 1.73 -6.99
CA VAL A 144 5.25 0.71 -7.86
C VAL A 144 6.75 1.01 -7.95
N VAL A 145 7.58 0.00 -7.72
CA VAL A 145 9.04 0.08 -7.88
C VAL A 145 9.41 -0.55 -9.22
N GLU A 146 10.07 0.20 -10.09
CA GLU A 146 10.47 -0.25 -11.42
C GLU A 146 11.97 -0.52 -11.54
N THR A 147 12.78 0.03 -10.63
CA THR A 147 14.25 -0.07 -10.67
C THR A 147 14.85 -0.31 -9.29
N GLN A 148 16.10 -0.81 -9.25
CA GLN A 148 16.84 -0.97 -8.00
C GLN A 148 17.07 0.36 -7.28
N ALA A 149 17.32 1.43 -8.02
CA ALA A 149 17.57 2.75 -7.46
C ALA A 149 16.35 3.30 -6.71
N GLU A 150 15.14 2.98 -7.19
CA GLU A 150 13.88 3.38 -6.56
C GLU A 150 13.59 2.67 -5.23
N VAL A 151 14.25 1.55 -4.91
CA VAL A 151 14.00 0.82 -3.66
C VAL A 151 14.31 1.69 -2.44
N ALA A 152 15.48 2.35 -2.43
CA ALA A 152 15.88 3.22 -1.32
C ALA A 152 15.02 4.48 -1.25
N GLU A 153 14.67 5.07 -2.40
CA GLU A 153 13.80 6.23 -2.48
C GLU A 153 12.39 5.91 -1.95
N LEU A 154 11.83 4.77 -2.35
CA LEU A 154 10.54 4.32 -1.86
C LEU A 154 10.59 4.03 -0.36
N ALA A 155 11.62 3.36 0.14
CA ALA A 155 11.75 3.07 1.57
C ALA A 155 11.70 4.36 2.42
N GLY A 156 12.37 5.43 1.98
CA GLY A 156 12.27 6.75 2.61
C GLY A 156 10.89 7.40 2.45
N ALA A 157 10.27 7.29 1.27
CA ALA A 157 8.91 7.78 1.01
C ALA A 157 7.87 7.09 1.92
N VAL A 158 8.03 5.80 2.21
CA VAL A 158 7.15 5.03 3.11
C VAL A 158 7.24 5.57 4.54
N VAL A 159 8.42 5.99 5.01
CA VAL A 159 8.58 6.64 6.32
C VAL A 159 7.80 7.95 6.38
N ASN A 160 7.92 8.79 5.35
CA ASN A 160 7.17 10.05 5.27
C ASN A 160 5.67 9.80 5.21
N TRP A 161 5.23 8.82 4.41
CA TRP A 161 3.85 8.39 4.33
C TRP A 161 3.31 7.90 5.68
N HIS A 162 4.07 7.09 6.42
CA HIS A 162 3.67 6.61 7.74
C HIS A 162 3.40 7.77 8.71
N ARG A 163 4.24 8.81 8.67
CA ARG A 163 4.13 10.03 9.49
C ARG A 163 3.00 10.97 9.07
N GLY A 164 2.21 10.61 8.06
CA GLY A 164 1.12 11.44 7.54
C GLY A 164 1.54 12.42 6.46
N GLY A 165 2.81 12.40 6.04
CA GLY A 165 3.24 13.05 4.80
C GLY A 165 2.66 12.34 3.59
N HIS A 166 2.67 13.01 2.45
CA HIS A 166 2.51 12.28 1.19
C HIS A 166 3.81 11.51 0.93
N PRO A 167 3.77 10.30 0.35
CA PRO A 167 4.99 9.59 -0.05
C PRO A 167 5.85 10.41 -1.04
N ALA A 168 5.31 11.51 -1.58
CA ALA A 168 5.99 12.43 -2.48
C ALA A 168 6.28 13.83 -1.91
N ASP A 169 6.12 14.10 -0.60
CA ASP A 169 6.38 15.46 -0.07
C ASP A 169 7.88 15.75 0.05
N LYS A 170 8.50 16.00 -1.09
CA LYS A 170 9.75 16.73 -1.20
C LYS A 170 9.41 18.21 -0.98
N SER A 171 9.75 18.75 0.19
CA SER A 171 10.25 20.12 0.26
C SER A 171 11.47 20.22 -0.67
N VAL A 172 11.26 20.57 -1.93
CA VAL A 172 12.31 20.87 -2.91
C VAL A 172 12.20 22.34 -3.27
N ALA A 173 13.21 23.11 -2.82
CA ALA A 173 13.63 24.33 -3.50
C ALA A 173 14.16 23.95 -4.91
N PRO A 174 14.00 24.82 -5.91
CA PRO A 174 14.15 24.42 -7.31
C PRO A 174 15.63 24.29 -7.67
N ASP A 175 16.01 23.18 -8.30
CA ASP A 175 16.98 23.23 -9.38
C ASP A 175 16.86 22.04 -10.34
N SER A 176 17.19 22.36 -11.58
CA SER A 176 16.71 21.70 -12.79
C SER A 176 17.52 20.45 -13.18
N HIS A 177 16.85 19.53 -13.89
CA HIS A 177 17.33 18.26 -14.47
C HIS A 177 17.21 17.02 -13.56
N SER A 178 16.10 16.29 -13.72
CA SER A 178 15.93 14.92 -13.24
C SER A 178 15.16 14.07 -14.26
N PRO A 179 15.50 12.76 -14.38
CA PRO A 179 14.77 11.80 -15.21
C PRO A 179 13.35 11.54 -14.64
N PRO A 180 12.42 10.95 -15.41
CA PRO A 180 11.01 10.86 -15.01
C PRO A 180 10.86 10.05 -13.72
N LEU A 181 10.14 10.65 -12.76
CA LEU A 181 9.81 10.12 -11.45
C LEU A 181 8.82 8.94 -11.53
N PRO A 182 8.79 8.06 -10.50
CA PRO A 182 7.74 7.07 -10.34
C PRO A 182 6.35 7.72 -10.34
N ARG A 183 5.41 7.14 -11.11
CA ARG A 183 4.04 7.67 -11.25
C ARG A 183 3.17 7.24 -10.06
N LEU A 184 3.12 8.10 -9.05
CA LEU A 184 2.18 8.00 -7.93
C LEU A 184 0.86 8.71 -8.27
N GLY A 185 -0.26 8.00 -8.23
CA GLY A 185 -1.60 8.57 -8.32
C GLY A 185 -2.22 8.63 -6.94
N LEU A 186 -2.72 9.78 -6.52
CA LEU A 186 -3.41 9.98 -5.25
C LEU A 186 -4.77 10.62 -5.47
N ARG A 187 -5.75 10.19 -4.68
CA ARG A 187 -7.04 10.86 -4.53
C ARG A 187 -7.31 11.03 -3.03
N SER A 188 -7.13 12.26 -2.52
CA SER A 188 -7.67 12.66 -1.22
C SER A 188 -9.19 12.74 -1.34
N GLY A 189 -9.91 11.97 -0.53
CA GLY A 189 -11.34 12.17 -0.33
C GLY A 189 -11.56 13.38 0.56
N GLU A 190 -11.56 14.58 -0.02
CA GLU A 190 -11.98 15.81 0.66
C GLU A 190 -13.52 15.88 0.68
N GLN A 191 -14.08 16.10 1.87
CA GLN A 191 -15.52 16.23 2.12
C GLN A 191 -16.10 17.52 1.52
N ALA A 192 -17.36 17.47 1.11
CA ALA A 192 -18.24 18.63 1.00
C ALA A 192 -19.60 18.28 1.67
N PRO A 193 -20.32 19.29 2.21
CA PRO A 193 -20.98 19.18 3.51
C PRO A 193 -22.43 18.67 3.47
N ALA A 194 -22.87 18.22 4.64
CA ALA A 194 -24.26 17.97 4.96
C ALA A 194 -25.13 19.23 4.75
N LEU A 195 -26.10 19.14 3.85
CA LEU A 195 -27.25 20.04 3.85
C LEU A 195 -28.34 19.42 4.72
N ALA A 196 -28.34 19.81 5.99
CA ALA A 196 -29.54 19.88 6.80
C ALA A 196 -30.36 21.08 6.31
N GLY A 197 -31.63 20.86 5.96
CA GLY A 197 -32.55 21.90 5.52
C GLY A 197 -33.97 21.36 5.51
N THR A 198 -34.67 21.63 6.60
CA THR A 198 -36.02 21.22 6.98
C THR A 198 -37.12 21.93 6.19
N ARG A 199 -38.29 21.24 6.16
CA ARG A 199 -39.65 21.64 5.78
C ARG A 199 -40.05 21.56 4.31
#